data_AF-A0A7K0A4Z5-F1
#
_entry.id   AF-A0A7K0A4Z5-F1
#
_cell.length_a   1.000
_cell.length_b   1.000
_cell.length_c   1.000
_cell.angle_alpha   90.00
_cell.angle_beta   90.00
_cell.angle_gamma   90.00
#
_symmetry.space_group_name_H-M   'P 1'
#
loop_
_entity.id
_entity.type
_entity.pdbx_description
1 polymer ?
#
loop_
_entity_poly.entity_id
_entity_poly.type
_entity_poly.pdbx_seq_one_letter_code
_entity_poly.pdbx_strand_id
1 'polypeptide(L)' 'MNCFVCATQESGVTAVAICRVCSVGLCMNHLAEAGAFTQGGMRYACPHSLPAKKVSIRGARARER' A
#
# COMPACT_ATOMS: atom_id res chain seq x y z
N MET A 1 11.79 -6.22 7.45
CA MET A 1 10.62 -5.38 7.11
C MET A 1 9.37 -6.09 7.60
N ASN A 2 8.43 -5.40 8.25
CA ASN A 2 7.19 -6.02 8.75
C ASN A 2 6.04 -5.87 7.75
N CYS A 3 5.08 -6.78 7.80
CA CYS A 3 3.85 -6.69 7.03
C CYS A 3 3.05 -5.46 7.48
N PHE A 4 2.66 -4.60 6.54
CA PHE A 4 1.91 -3.39 6.80
C PHE A 4 0.57 -3.68 7.51
N VAL A 5 -0.19 -4.66 7.02
CA VAL A 5 -1.51 -5.01 7.57
C VAL A 5 -1.41 -5.63 8.97
N CYS A 6 -0.36 -6.40 9.24
CA CYS A 6 -0.10 -6.89 10.60
C CYS A 6 0.32 -5.74 11.52
N ALA A 7 1.18 -4.85 11.04
CA ALA A 7 1.66 -3.71 11.82
C ALA A 7 0.54 -2.74 12.22
N THR A 8 -0.49 -2.58 11.36
CA THR A 8 -1.69 -1.80 11.71
C THR A 8 -2.56 -2.45 12.78
N GLN A 9 -2.41 -3.76 13.01
CA GLN A 9 -3.11 -4.54 14.04
C GLN A 9 -2.18 -4.87 15.22
N GLU A 10 -1.13 -4.06 15.42
CA GLU A 10 -0.16 -4.22 16.51
C GLU A 10 0.55 -5.60 16.51
N SER A 11 0.57 -6.27 15.34
CA SER A 11 1.16 -7.59 15.15
C SER A 11 2.45 -7.51 14.33
N GLY A 12 3.51 -8.18 14.80
CA GLY A 12 4.86 -8.12 14.21
C GLY A 12 5.19 -9.30 13.30
N VAL A 13 4.51 -9.43 12.15
CA VAL A 13 4.83 -10.49 11.17
C VAL A 13 5.80 -9.99 10.11
N THR A 14 6.82 -10.79 9.77
CA THR A 14 7.80 -10.46 8.73
C THR A 14 7.15 -10.39 7.35
N ALA A 15 7.45 -9.32 6.61
CA ALA A 15 7.08 -9.21 5.20
C ALA A 15 8.01 -10.04 4.32
N VAL A 16 7.43 -10.79 3.39
CA VAL A 16 8.14 -11.64 2.42
C VAL A 16 7.98 -11.16 0.97
N ALA A 17 7.04 -10.24 0.73
CA ALA A 17 6.74 -9.71 -0.60
C ALA A 17 6.27 -8.26 -0.54
N ILE A 18 6.19 -7.62 -1.70
CA ILE A 18 5.71 -6.23 -1.86
C ILE A 18 4.45 -6.24 -2.73
N CYS A 19 3.41 -5.53 -2.29
CA CYS A 19 2.22 -5.31 -3.12
C CYS A 19 2.56 -4.42 -4.32
N ARG A 20 2.30 -4.87 -5.55
CA ARG A 20 2.61 -4.11 -6.77
C ARG A 20 1.76 -2.86 -6.99
N VAL A 21 0.65 -2.73 -6.25
CA VAL A 21 -0.30 -1.61 -6.38
C VAL A 21 0.09 -0.45 -5.46
N CYS A 22 0.35 -0.74 -4.19
CA CYS A 22 0.58 0.26 -3.14
C CYS A 22 2.01 0.26 -2.57
N SER A 23 2.87 -0.66 -3.05
CA SER A 23 4.28 -0.76 -2.68
C SER A 23 4.57 -1.00 -1.18
N VAL A 24 3.60 -1.54 -0.45
CA VAL A 24 3.78 -1.94 0.97
C VAL A 24 4.24 -3.39 1.10
N GLY A 25 4.98 -3.67 2.17
CA GLY A 25 5.41 -5.03 2.51
C GLY A 25 4.26 -5.87 3.08
N LEU A 26 4.14 -7.12 2.62
CA LEU A 26 3.12 -8.08 3.04
C LEU A 26 3.74 -9.42 3.46
N CYS A 27 3.10 -10.08 4.43
CA CYS A 27 3.35 -11.48 4.74
C CYS A 27 2.66 -12.39 3.70
N MET A 28 2.96 -13.70 3.72
CA MET A 28 2.36 -14.67 2.79
C MET A 28 0.82 -14.61 2.78
N ASN A 29 0.19 -14.49 3.95
CA ASN A 29 -1.27 -14.50 4.07
C ASN A 29 -1.91 -13.29 3.36
N HIS A 30 -1.47 -12.09 3.75
CA HIS A 30 -1.99 -10.85 3.18
C HIS A 30 -1.63 -10.68 1.70
N LEU A 31 -0.55 -11.30 1.22
CA LEU A 31 -0.23 -11.34 -0.20
C LEU A 31 -1.24 -12.19 -1.00
N ALA A 32 -1.63 -13.35 -0.46
CA ALA A 32 -2.63 -14.22 -1.09
C ALA A 32 -4.00 -13.55 -1.15
N GLU A 33 -4.41 -12.90 -0.05
CA GLU A 33 -5.66 -12.13 0.01
C GLU A 33 -5.68 -10.97 -0.99
N ALA A 34 -4.57 -10.23 -1.10
CA ALA A 34 -4.45 -9.14 -2.06
C ALA A 34 -4.49 -9.62 -3.53
N GLY A 35 -4.00 -10.84 -3.82
CA GLY A 35 -4.05 -11.43 -5.16
C GLY A 35 -5.44 -11.91 -5.58
N ALA A 36 -6.28 -12.26 -4.62
CA ALA A 36 -7.67 -12.69 -4.85
C ALA A 36 -8.67 -11.51 -4.86
N PHE A 37 -8.24 -10.31 -4.45
CA PHE A 37 -9.12 -9.17 -4.29
C PHE A 37 -9.53 -8.58 -5.65
N THR A 38 -10.84 -8.42 -5.86
CA THR A 38 -11.41 -7.76 -7.05
C THR A 38 -12.47 -6.76 -6.59
N GLN A 39 -12.35 -5.48 -6.97
CA GLN A 39 -13.32 -4.45 -6.59
C GLN A 39 -13.97 -3.87 -7.85
N GLY A 40 -15.29 -4.02 -7.99
CA GLY A 40 -16.05 -3.45 -9.12
C GLY A 40 -15.58 -3.90 -10.51
N GLY A 41 -15.00 -5.10 -10.63
CA GLY A 41 -14.40 -5.60 -11.88
C GLY A 41 -12.99 -5.08 -12.17
N MET A 42 -12.43 -4.20 -11.34
CA MET A 42 -11.04 -3.76 -11.43
C MET A 42 -10.11 -4.73 -10.68
N ARG A 43 -9.16 -5.32 -11.41
CA ARG A 43 -8.11 -6.23 -10.89
C ARG A 43 -6.96 -5.53 -10.14
N TYR A 44 -6.94 -4.20 -10.12
CA TYR A 44 -5.84 -3.40 -9.54
C TYR A 44 -6.18 -2.75 -8.20
N ALA A 45 -7.33 -3.06 -7.60
CA ALA A 45 -7.61 -2.61 -6.25
C ALA A 45 -6.83 -3.50 -5.26
N CYS A 46 -6.04 -2.92 -4.38
CA CYS A 46 -5.54 -3.64 -3.21
C CYS A 46 -6.38 -3.24 -1.98
N PRO A 47 -6.68 -4.16 -1.05
CA PRO A 47 -7.52 -3.87 0.12
C PRO A 47 -6.79 -3.04 1.20
N HIS A 48 -5.54 -2.65 0.96
CA HIS A 48 -4.74 -1.93 1.96
C HIS A 48 -5.21 -0.46 2.05
N SER A 49 -5.79 -0.10 3.18
CA SER A 49 -6.11 1.28 3.52
C SER A 49 -4.82 2.04 3.83
N LEU A 50 -4.20 2.59 2.79
CA LEU A 50 -3.10 3.52 2.96
C LEU A 50 -3.62 4.85 3.51
N PRO A 51 -3.01 5.43 4.54
CA PRO A 51 -3.28 6.83 4.85
C PRO A 51 -2.92 7.64 3.61
N ALA A 52 -3.91 8.34 3.04
CA ALA A 52 -3.67 9.20 1.89
C ALA A 52 -2.56 10.17 2.29
N LYS A 53 -1.37 10.01 1.69
CA LYS A 53 -0.33 11.02 1.79
C LYS A 53 -0.96 12.29 1.23
N LYS A 54 -1.34 13.22 2.11
CA LYS A 54 -1.56 14.61 1.72
C LYS A 54 -0.21 15.08 1.21
N VAL A 55 0.02 14.95 -0.10
CA VAL A 55 1.19 15.55 -0.73
C VAL A 55 0.95 17.05 -0.65
N SER A 56 1.48 17.68 0.41
CA SER A 56 1.58 19.13 0.49
C SER A 56 2.59 19.56 -0.55
N ILE A 57 2.11 19.89 -1.75
CA ILE A 57 2.91 20.54 -2.80
C ILE A 57 3.23 22.01 -2.41
N ARG A 58 3.85 22.24 -1.26
CA ARG A 58 4.51 23.53 -1.00
C ARG A 58 5.89 23.49 -1.66
N GLY A 59 5.96 23.93 -2.92
CA GLY A 59 7.25 24.08 -3.60
C GLY A 59 7.25 24.05 -5.13
N ALA A 60 6.11 24.18 -5.81
CA ALA A 60 6.12 24.45 -7.25
C ALA A 60 6.63 25.89 -7.48
N ARG A 61 7.96 26.06 -7.54
CA ARG A 61 8.56 27.32 -8.00
C ARG A 61 8.11 27.54 -9.45
N ALA A 62 7.34 28.60 -9.66
CA ALA A 62 7.03 29.15 -10.95
C ALA A 62 8.33 29.40 -11.72
N ARG A 63 8.40 28.88 -12.94
CA ARG A 63 9.46 29.17 -13.89
C ARG A 63 9.03 30.41 -14.65
N GLU A 64 9.36 31.58 -14.11
CA GLU A 64 9.17 32.87 -14.78
C GLU A 64 10.18 32.98 -15.93
N ARG A 65 9.70 33.42 -17.10
CA ARG A 65 10.50 33.74 -18.28
C ARG A 65 10.14 35.15 -18.74
#